data_AF-A0A067DT03-F1
#
_entry.id   AF-A0A067DT03-F1
#
_cell.length_a   1.000
_cell.length_b   1.000
_cell.length_c   1.000
_cell.angle_alpha   90.00
_cell.angle_beta   90.00
_cell.angle_gamma   90.00
#
_symmetry.space_group_name_H-M   'P 1'
#
loop_
_entity.id
_entity.type
_entity.pdbx_description
1 polymer ?
#
loop_
_entity_poly.entity_id
_entity_poly.type
_entity_poly.pdbx_seq_one_letter_code
_entity_poly.pdbx_strand_id
1 'polypeptide(L)'
;KIPLGTQLQSFNASVYAGNPELCGLPLPNKCPDEESTPLPGRNDGANTLEDEDDQFMTLGFYVGLILGFFVGFWGVCGTLMLNRSWRHGYYNFLTGMKDWLYVTAALNIAKLQKFRN
;
A
#
# COMPACT_ATOMS: atom_id res chain seq x y z
N LYS A 1 23.99 -18.29 11.84
CA LYS A 1 25.31 -18.56 11.21
C LYS A 1 25.93 -19.83 11.79
N ILE A 2 26.33 -20.79 10.95
CA ILE A 2 27.00 -22.02 11.40
C ILE A 2 28.46 -21.68 11.76
N PRO A 3 28.93 -21.95 13.00
CA PRO A 3 30.31 -21.71 13.37
C PRO A 3 31.25 -22.67 12.63
N LEU A 4 32.37 -22.14 12.13
CA LEU A 4 33.38 -22.92 11.43
C LEU A 4 34.12 -23.82 12.43
N GLY A 5 33.93 -25.13 12.33
CA GLY A 5 34.56 -26.09 13.23
C GLY A 5 34.66 -27.47 12.61
N THR A 6 35.72 -28.19 12.93
CA THR A 6 36.03 -29.53 12.37
C THR A 6 34.93 -30.56 12.63
N GLN A 7 34.21 -30.44 13.73
CA GLN A 7 33.09 -31.32 14.09
C GLN A 7 31.79 -31.02 13.34
N LEU A 8 31.52 -29.77 12.97
CA LEU A 8 30.25 -29.39 12.32
C LEU A 8 30.35 -29.48 10.79
N GLN A 9 31.56 -29.34 10.24
CA GLN A 9 31.80 -29.49 8.81
C GLN A 9 31.93 -30.96 8.35
N SER A 10 32.03 -31.91 9.28
CA SER A 10 32.04 -33.34 8.94
C SER A 10 30.64 -33.87 8.59
N PHE A 11 29.58 -33.15 8.96
CA PHE A 11 28.21 -33.51 8.67
C PHE A 11 27.78 -33.00 7.29
N ASN A 12 26.96 -33.79 6.61
CA ASN A 12 26.42 -33.43 5.29
C ASN A 12 25.40 -32.29 5.41
N ALA A 13 25.29 -31.46 4.37
CA ALA A 13 24.39 -30.30 4.30
C ALA A 13 22.92 -30.66 4.57
N SER A 14 22.51 -31.90 4.28
CA SER A 14 21.14 -32.38 4.53
C SER A 14 20.71 -32.33 6.00
N VAL A 15 21.66 -32.42 6.95
CA VAL A 15 21.35 -32.37 8.40
C VAL A 15 20.92 -30.97 8.82
N TYR A 16 21.38 -29.96 8.10
CA TYR A 16 21.12 -28.55 8.38
C TYR A 16 20.05 -27.97 7.44
N ALA A 17 19.61 -28.73 6.44
CA ALA A 17 18.61 -28.32 5.47
C ALA A 17 17.23 -28.20 6.12
N GLY A 18 16.53 -27.09 5.86
CA GLY A 18 15.19 -26.83 6.37
C GLY A 18 15.11 -25.98 7.64
N ASN A 19 16.24 -25.53 8.20
CA ASN A 19 16.26 -24.55 9.28
C ASN A 19 16.57 -23.13 8.72
N PRO A 20 15.62 -22.19 8.78
CA PRO A 20 15.79 -20.84 8.22
C PRO A 20 16.75 -19.95 9.03
N GLU A 21 17.08 -20.29 10.28
CA GLU A 21 18.03 -19.52 11.11
C GLU A 21 19.50 -19.91 10.86
N LEU A 22 19.74 -20.97 10.07
CA LEU A 22 21.07 -21.45 9.70
C LEU A 22 21.49 -20.91 8.32
N CYS A 23 22.69 -20.34 8.28
CA CYS A 23 23.33 -19.81 7.08
C CYS A 23 24.85 -20.06 7.18
N GLY A 24 25.53 -20.19 6.04
CA GLY A 24 26.95 -20.54 5.92
C GLY A 24 27.19 -22.00 5.48
N LEU A 25 28.42 -22.30 5.04
CA LEU A 25 28.82 -23.65 4.63
C LEU A 25 28.62 -24.67 5.76
N PRO A 26 28.13 -25.89 5.47
CA PRO A 26 27.96 -26.53 4.15
C PRO A 26 26.65 -26.23 3.41
N LEU A 27 25.81 -25.30 3.89
CA LEU A 27 24.58 -24.89 3.22
C LEU A 27 24.83 -23.85 2.11
N PRO A 28 24.04 -23.87 1.02
CA PRO A 28 24.15 -22.87 -0.05
C PRO A 28 23.65 -21.47 0.35
N ASN A 29 22.93 -21.34 1.47
CA ASN A 29 22.43 -20.07 1.99
C ASN A 29 23.58 -19.24 2.59
N LYS A 30 23.91 -18.12 1.97
CA LYS A 30 24.89 -17.15 2.49
C LYS A 30 24.26 -16.29 3.59
N CYS A 31 25.01 -16.00 4.66
CA CYS A 31 24.57 -15.05 5.67
C CYS A 31 24.69 -13.61 5.11
N PRO A 32 23.82 -12.67 5.53
CA PRO A 32 23.88 -11.26 5.10
C PRO A 32 25.24 -10.60 5.40
N ASP A 33 25.95 -11.05 6.44
CA ASP A 33 27.18 -10.42 6.92
C ASP A 33 28.45 -10.74 6.11
N GLU A 34 28.37 -11.49 4.99
CA GLU A 34 29.55 -11.90 4.19
C GLU A 34 29.62 -11.23 2.80
N GLU A 35 29.04 -10.03 2.63
CA GLU A 35 29.32 -9.17 1.49
C GLU A 35 30.66 -8.42 1.65
N SER A 36 31.77 -9.15 1.78
CA SER A 36 33.11 -8.58 1.64
C SER A 36 34.15 -9.62 1.23
N THR A 37 33.89 -10.38 0.17
CA THR A 37 34.97 -11.02 -0.59
C THR A 37 34.57 -11.11 -2.06
N PRO A 38 35.22 -10.37 -2.98
CA PRO A 38 34.89 -10.43 -4.39
C PRO A 38 35.44 -11.72 -4.98
N LEU A 39 34.58 -12.69 -5.24
CA LEU A 39 34.86 -13.79 -6.16
C LEU A 39 34.47 -13.35 -7.58
N PRO A 40 35.37 -13.42 -8.57
CA PRO A 40 35.05 -13.03 -9.93
C PRO A 40 34.27 -14.15 -10.62
N GLY A 41 33.08 -13.80 -11.10
CA GLY A 41 32.34 -14.63 -12.05
C GLY A 41 31.11 -15.28 -11.44
N ARG A 42 29.95 -14.66 -11.69
CA ARG A 42 28.94 -15.19 -12.60
C ARG A 42 27.70 -14.30 -12.51
N ASN A 43 27.33 -13.77 -13.67
CA ASN A 43 26.07 -13.09 -13.96
C ASN A 43 24.90 -13.89 -13.38
N ASP A 44 23.98 -13.21 -12.71
CA ASP A 44 22.55 -13.17 -13.08
C ASP A 44 21.83 -12.26 -12.07
N GLY A 45 21.04 -11.32 -12.59
CA GLY A 45 20.33 -10.33 -11.80
C GLY A 45 19.35 -10.96 -10.80
N ALA A 46 19.40 -10.49 -9.56
CA ALA A 46 18.37 -10.74 -8.57
C ALA A 46 18.24 -9.52 -7.66
N ASN A 47 17.28 -8.67 -8.02
CA ASN A 47 16.28 -8.07 -7.15
C ASN A 47 16.76 -7.41 -5.86
N THR A 48 16.81 -6.08 -5.94
CA THR A 48 16.38 -5.13 -4.92
C THR A 48 15.14 -5.64 -4.16
N LEU A 49 15.33 -6.26 -3.00
CA LEU A 49 14.25 -6.71 -2.10
C LEU A 49 14.17 -5.87 -0.82
N GLU A 50 14.75 -4.67 -0.80
CA GLU A 50 14.65 -3.76 0.36
C GLU A 50 13.70 -2.59 0.09
N ASP A 51 13.44 -2.22 -1.18
CA ASP A 51 12.50 -1.14 -1.54
C ASP A 51 11.04 -1.60 -1.73
N GLU A 52 10.78 -2.90 -1.89
CA GLU A 52 9.43 -3.41 -2.16
C GLU A 52 8.57 -3.53 -0.90
N ASP A 53 9.14 -3.87 0.27
CA ASP A 53 8.38 -4.07 1.50
C ASP A 53 7.80 -2.75 2.06
N ASP A 54 8.58 -1.67 2.02
CA ASP A 54 8.12 -0.33 2.40
C ASP A 54 7.04 0.21 1.45
N GLN A 55 7.16 -0.11 0.15
CA GLN A 55 6.16 0.23 -0.86
C GLN A 55 4.88 -0.61 -0.71
N PHE A 56 4.99 -1.90 -0.38
CA PHE A 56 3.85 -2.78 -0.18
C PHE A 56 3.03 -2.39 1.05
N MET A 57 3.70 -2.01 2.14
CA MET A 57 3.04 -1.47 3.34
C MET A 57 2.28 -0.17 3.03
N THR A 58 2.88 0.71 2.22
CA THR A 58 2.25 1.97 1.79
C THR A 58 1.05 1.74 0.89
N LEU A 59 1.14 0.80 -0.06
CA LEU A 59 0.03 0.42 -0.93
C LEU A 59 -1.10 -0.26 -0.16
N GLY A 60 -0.78 -1.18 0.75
CA GLY A 60 -1.76 -1.86 1.61
C GLY A 60 -2.52 -0.87 2.49
N PHE A 61 -1.81 0.11 3.07
CA PHE A 61 -2.42 1.19 3.82
C PHE A 61 -3.34 2.06 2.95
N TYR A 62 -2.91 2.44 1.75
CA TYR A 62 -3.71 3.24 0.82
C TYR A 62 -4.97 2.49 0.35
N VAL A 63 -4.84 1.21 0.01
CA VAL A 63 -5.97 0.35 -0.36
C VAL A 63 -6.92 0.18 0.82
N GLY A 64 -6.40 0.00 2.04
CA GLY A 64 -7.19 -0.06 3.26
C GLY A 64 -7.96 1.23 3.54
N LEU A 65 -7.32 2.38 3.36
CA LEU A 65 -7.98 3.70 3.46
C LEU A 65 -9.11 3.85 2.46
N ILE A 66 -8.86 3.52 1.18
CA ILE A 66 -9.88 3.62 0.13
C ILE A 66 -11.04 2.67 0.42
N LEU A 67 -10.75 1.40 0.71
CA LEU A 67 -11.77 0.39 0.97
C LEU A 67 -12.58 0.73 2.23
N GLY A 68 -11.90 1.18 3.29
CA GLY A 68 -12.52 1.64 4.53
C GLY A 68 -13.39 2.87 4.31
N PHE A 69 -12.92 3.83 3.49
CA PHE A 69 -13.73 4.99 3.10
C PHE A 69 -14.98 4.56 2.35
N PHE A 70 -14.87 3.68 1.36
CA PHE A 70 -16.05 3.17 0.64
C PHE A 70 -17.00 2.47 1.61
N VAL A 71 -16.56 1.46 2.36
CA VAL A 71 -17.43 0.71 3.27
C VAL A 71 -18.10 1.63 4.30
N GLY A 72 -17.35 2.55 4.91
CA GLY A 72 -17.87 3.52 5.88
C GLY A 72 -18.85 4.50 5.24
N PHE A 73 -18.48 5.08 4.09
CA PHE A 73 -19.33 6.00 3.34
C PHE A 73 -20.63 5.34 2.90
N TRP A 74 -20.57 4.16 2.30
CA TRP A 74 -21.74 3.39 1.90
C TRP A 74 -22.57 2.92 3.10
N GLY A 75 -21.96 2.65 4.26
CA GLY A 75 -22.68 2.36 5.51
C GLY A 75 -23.49 3.57 5.99
N VAL A 76 -22.86 4.75 6.05
CA VAL A 76 -23.51 6.00 6.47
C VAL A 76 -24.55 6.45 5.43
N CYS A 77 -24.16 6.55 4.15
CA CYS A 77 -25.05 6.92 3.05
C CYS A 77 -26.16 5.90 2.84
N GLY A 78 -25.88 4.60 2.95
CA GLY A 78 -26.88 3.54 2.86
C GLY A 78 -27.91 3.66 3.98
N THR A 79 -27.47 3.85 5.22
CA THR A 79 -28.36 4.09 6.38
C THR A 79 -29.22 5.35 6.19
N LEU A 80 -28.60 6.43 5.71
CA LEU A 80 -29.27 7.69 5.38
C LEU A 80 -30.33 7.53 4.28
N MET A 81 -30.03 6.75 3.23
CA MET A 81 -30.93 6.52 2.10
C MET A 81 -32.09 5.57 2.44
N LEU A 82 -31.86 4.57 3.31
CA LEU A 82 -32.89 3.65 3.77
C LEU A 82 -33.86 4.30 4.75
N ASN A 83 -33.41 5.28 5.53
CA ASN A 83 -34.27 6.05 6.41
C ASN A 83 -35.12 7.04 5.59
N ARG A 84 -36.37 6.65 5.31
CA ARG A 84 -37.34 7.40 4.50
C ARG A 84 -37.53 8.86 4.95
N SER A 85 -37.38 9.14 6.24
CA SER A 85 -37.49 10.49 6.81
C SER A 85 -36.25 11.34 6.57
N TRP A 86 -35.05 10.76 6.65
CA TRP A 86 -33.79 11.47 6.36
C TRP A 86 -33.52 11.62 4.88
N ARG A 87 -34.01 10.70 4.03
CA ARG A 87 -33.94 10.80 2.58
C ARG A 87 -34.50 12.14 2.09
N HIS A 88 -35.67 12.54 2.59
CA HIS A 88 -36.30 13.79 2.18
C HIS A 88 -35.51 15.03 2.64
N GLY A 89 -34.99 15.02 3.87
CA GLY A 89 -34.12 16.09 4.39
C GLY A 89 -32.81 16.22 3.61
N TYR A 90 -32.17 15.08 3.29
CA TYR A 90 -30.94 15.05 2.48
C TYR A 90 -31.18 15.56 1.06
N TYR A 91 -32.26 15.14 0.40
CA TYR A 91 -32.62 15.66 -0.92
C TYR A 91 -32.89 17.16 -0.89
N ASN A 92 -33.63 17.65 0.11
CA ASN A 92 -33.93 19.06 0.22
C ASN A 92 -32.67 19.90 0.44
N PHE A 93 -31.75 19.41 1.28
CA PHE A 93 -30.44 20.04 1.49
C PHE A 93 -29.62 20.10 0.19
N LEU A 94 -29.51 18.99 -0.54
CA LEU A 94 -28.78 18.94 -1.81
C LEU A 94 -29.37 19.88 -2.85
N THR A 95 -30.70 19.96 -2.96
CA THR A 95 -31.38 20.87 -3.88
C THR A 95 -31.09 22.31 -3.50
N GLY A 96 -31.21 22.68 -2.22
CA GLY A 96 -30.88 24.03 -1.76
C GLY A 96 -29.42 24.42 -2.03
N MET A 97 -28.49 23.50 -1.81
CA MET A 97 -27.07 23.74 -2.07
C MET A 97 -26.77 23.88 -3.56
N LYS A 98 -27.41 23.06 -4.43
CA LYS A 98 -27.31 23.18 -5.89
C LYS A 98 -27.88 24.49 -6.40
N ASP A 99 -29.03 24.92 -5.91
CA ASP A 99 -29.66 26.17 -6.33
C ASP A 99 -28.79 27.37 -5.94
N TRP A 100 -28.25 27.38 -4.71
CA TRP A 100 -27.33 28.43 -4.27
C TRP A 100 -26.08 28.52 -5.18
N LEU A 101 -25.49 27.35 -5.49
CA LEU A 101 -24.31 27.27 -6.36
C LEU A 101 -24.64 27.70 -7.79
N TYR A 102 -25.78 27.25 -8.34
CA TYR A 102 -26.26 27.64 -9.66
C TYR A 102 -26.47 29.15 -9.77
N VAL A 103 -27.17 29.76 -8.80
CA VAL A 103 -27.39 31.21 -8.77
C VAL A 103 -26.06 31.95 -8.65
N THR A 104 -25.15 31.49 -7.79
CA THR A 104 -23.83 32.10 -7.62
C THR A 104 -23.00 32.00 -8.91
N ALA A 105 -22.99 30.85 -9.56
CA ALA A 105 -22.32 30.62 -10.84
C ALA A 105 -22.94 31.50 -11.94
N ALA A 106 -24.26 31.54 -12.06
CA ALA A 106 -24.97 32.36 -13.03
C ALA A 106 -24.70 33.86 -12.81
N LEU A 107 -24.69 34.34 -11.56
CA LEU A 107 -24.34 35.72 -11.23
C LEU A 107 -22.88 36.03 -11.56
N ASN A 108 -21.96 35.13 -11.24
CA ASN A 108 -20.54 35.31 -11.58
C ASN A 108 -20.32 35.31 -13.09
N ILE A 109 -20.97 34.42 -13.83
CA ILE A 109 -20.94 34.38 -15.30
C ILE A 109 -21.53 35.69 -15.88
N ALA A 110 -22.67 36.15 -15.38
CA ALA A 110 -23.28 37.40 -15.82
C ALA A 110 -22.39 38.62 -15.52
N LYS A 111 -21.73 38.65 -14.35
CA LYS A 111 -20.73 39.68 -14.03
C LYS A 111 -19.54 39.64 -14.98
N LEU A 112 -18.99 38.46 -15.27
CA LEU A 112 -17.89 38.30 -16.21
C LEU A 112 -18.28 38.73 -17.63
N GLN A 113 -19.49 38.41 -18.07
CA GLN A 113 -20.01 38.88 -19.36
C GLN A 113 -20.14 40.41 -19.41
N LYS A 114 -20.58 41.04 -18.31
CA LYS A 114 -20.67 42.51 -18.20
C LYS A 114 -19.30 43.21 -18.21
N PHE A 115 -18.25 42.59 -17.68
CA PHE A 115 -16.88 43.14 -17.77
C PHE A 115 -16.22 42.89 -19.12
N ARG A 116 -16.73 41.92 -19.90
CA ARG A 116 -16.20 41.55 -21.22
C ARG A 116 -16.82 42.34 -22.39
N ASN A 117 -17.99 42.95 -22.19
CA ASN A 117 -18.67 43.85 -23.14
C ASN A 117 -18.39 45.31 -22.78
#